data_AF-A0A850LE85-F1
#
_entry.id   AF-A0A850LE85-F1
#
_cell.length_a   1.000
_cell.length_b   1.000
_cell.length_c   1.000
_cell.angle_alpha   90.00
_cell.angle_beta   90.00
_cell.angle_gamma   90.00
#
_symmetry.space_group_name_H-M   'P 1'
#
loop_
_entity.id
_entity.type
_entity.pdbx_description
1 polymer ?
#
loop_
_entity_poly.entity_id
_entity_poly.type
_entity_poly.pdbx_seq_one_letter_code
_entity_poly.pdbx_strand_id
1 'polypeptide(L)'
;MTDPVSSIRNLGPAMDEACARAGIHSAEELRALGADAAYARLLATGTRPHFIGYYVLVMGLQGRPWNDCKGKEKADLRARFDAIKAATKPAAASRLVAELDALGVRVRSEDLIAQS
;
A
#
# COMPACT_ATOMS: atom_id res chain seq x y z
N MET A 1 -18.03 19.94 -2.50
CA MET A 1 -17.05 19.28 -3.39
C MET A 1 -16.07 18.57 -2.50
N THR A 2 -15.77 17.31 -2.76
CA THR A 2 -14.72 16.55 -2.06
C THR A 2 -13.40 16.81 -2.77
N ASP A 3 -12.34 17.10 -2.01
CA ASP A 3 -11.03 17.37 -2.61
C ASP A 3 -10.39 16.06 -3.09
N PRO A 4 -9.68 16.07 -4.24
CA PRO A 4 -8.96 14.90 -4.72
C PRO A 4 -7.83 14.53 -3.76
N VAL A 5 -7.38 13.27 -3.77
CA VAL A 5 -6.28 12.81 -2.90
C VAL A 5 -4.99 13.61 -3.13
N SER A 6 -4.72 14.03 -4.38
CA SER A 6 -3.59 14.89 -4.76
C SER A 6 -3.62 16.30 -4.16
N SER A 7 -4.73 16.73 -3.55
CA SER A 7 -4.77 17.96 -2.74
C SER A 7 -3.93 17.85 -1.45
N ILE A 8 -3.69 16.62 -0.97
CA ILE A 8 -2.85 16.37 0.19
C ILE A 8 -1.38 16.56 -0.21
N ARG A 9 -0.65 17.31 0.62
CA ARG A 9 0.79 17.56 0.43
C ARG A 9 1.55 16.28 0.11
N ASN A 10 2.50 16.39 -0.82
CA ASN A 10 3.33 15.30 -1.35
C ASN A 10 2.62 14.27 -2.22
N LEU A 11 1.28 14.30 -2.32
CA LEU A 11 0.53 13.38 -3.17
C LEU A 11 0.26 14.04 -4.53
N GLY A 12 0.28 13.23 -5.59
CA GLY A 12 0.05 13.68 -6.95
C GLY A 12 -0.90 12.74 -7.70
N PRO A 13 -1.11 12.96 -9.00
CA PRO A 13 -2.10 12.21 -9.80
C PRO A 13 -1.93 10.69 -9.75
N ALA A 14 -0.68 10.20 -9.66
CA ALA A 14 -0.42 8.76 -9.51
C ALA A 14 -1.02 8.17 -8.21
N MET A 15 -1.10 8.98 -7.14
CA MET A 15 -1.75 8.57 -5.91
C MET A 15 -3.28 8.64 -6.01
N ASP A 16 -3.84 9.59 -6.76
CA ASP A 16 -5.28 9.62 -7.08
C ASP A 16 -5.70 8.31 -7.76
N GLU A 17 -4.97 7.91 -8.82
CA GLU A 17 -5.25 6.68 -9.56
C GLU A 17 -5.12 5.43 -8.67
N ALA A 18 -4.08 5.37 -7.84
CA ALA A 18 -3.85 4.24 -6.94
C ALA A 18 -4.95 4.16 -5.87
N CYS A 19 -5.33 5.29 -5.28
CA CYS A 19 -6.42 5.38 -4.31
C CYS A 19 -7.76 5.01 -4.95
N ALA A 20 -8.06 5.50 -6.15
CA ALA A 20 -9.28 5.17 -6.87
C ALA A 20 -9.41 3.66 -7.14
N ARG A 21 -8.32 2.99 -7.56
CA ARG A 21 -8.30 1.52 -7.70
C ARG A 21 -8.55 0.82 -6.37
N ALA A 22 -8.07 1.39 -5.26
CA ALA A 22 -8.27 0.91 -3.90
C ALA A 22 -9.61 1.33 -3.26
N GLY A 23 -10.51 1.96 -4.02
CA GLY A 23 -11.82 2.41 -3.56
C GLY A 23 -11.77 3.60 -2.60
N ILE A 24 -10.72 4.42 -2.67
CA ILE A 24 -10.55 5.66 -1.91
C ILE A 24 -10.68 6.83 -2.89
N HIS A 25 -11.73 7.63 -2.73
CA HIS A 25 -12.12 8.61 -3.76
C HIS A 25 -11.96 10.07 -3.33
N SER A 26 -11.58 10.35 -2.09
CA SER A 26 -11.32 11.73 -1.64
C SER A 26 -10.20 11.86 -0.60
N ALA A 27 -9.71 13.09 -0.44
CA ALA A 27 -8.74 13.43 0.59
C ALA A 27 -9.30 13.24 2.02
N GLU A 28 -10.59 13.51 2.24
CA GLU A 28 -11.26 13.29 3.53
C GLU A 28 -11.34 11.80 3.86
N GLU A 29 -11.70 10.96 2.88
CA GLU A 29 -11.73 9.51 3.05
C GLU A 29 -10.33 8.98 3.38
N LEU A 30 -9.30 9.45 2.66
CA LEU A 30 -7.93 9.05 2.93
C LEU A 30 -7.44 9.47 4.33
N ARG A 31 -7.82 10.66 4.79
CA ARG A 31 -7.53 11.14 6.16
C ARG A 31 -8.25 10.30 7.21
N ALA A 32 -9.52 10.00 6.99
CA ALA A 32 -10.33 9.19 7.91
C ALA A 32 -9.79 7.76 8.02
N LEU A 33 -9.32 7.19 6.91
CA LEU A 33 -8.75 5.84 6.86
C LEU A 33 -7.35 5.77 7.51
N GLY A 34 -6.54 6.81 7.33
CA GLY A 34 -5.16 6.87 7.80
C GLY A 34 -4.18 6.10 6.89
N ALA A 35 -2.88 6.39 7.05
CA ALA A 35 -1.84 5.94 6.13
C ALA A 35 -1.72 4.42 6.03
N ASP A 36 -1.74 3.70 7.15
CA ASP A 36 -1.43 2.27 7.18
C ASP A 36 -2.52 1.44 6.51
N ALA A 37 -3.77 1.72 6.87
CA ALA A 37 -4.93 1.05 6.28
C ALA A 37 -5.11 1.42 4.80
N ALA A 38 -4.88 2.68 4.43
CA ALA A 38 -4.88 3.09 3.04
C ALA A 38 -3.80 2.36 2.24
N TYR A 39 -2.57 2.33 2.74
CA TYR A 39 -1.45 1.67 2.06
C TYR A 39 -1.68 0.16 1.93
N ALA A 40 -2.25 -0.49 2.94
CA ALA A 40 -2.65 -1.90 2.84
C ALA A 40 -3.65 -2.14 1.69
N ARG A 41 -4.66 -1.26 1.51
CA ARG A 41 -5.59 -1.35 0.36
C ARG A 41 -4.88 -1.11 -0.97
N LEU A 42 -3.93 -0.17 -1.03
CA LEU A 42 -3.11 0.05 -2.23
C LEU A 42 -2.33 -1.22 -2.61
N LEU A 43 -1.71 -1.89 -1.64
CA LEU A 43 -0.99 -3.14 -1.87
C LEU A 43 -1.93 -4.26 -2.32
N ALA A 44 -3.10 -4.39 -1.70
CA ALA A 44 -4.09 -5.40 -2.05
C ALA A 44 -4.62 -5.28 -3.49
N THR A 45 -4.59 -4.06 -4.06
CA THR A 45 -4.98 -3.78 -5.44
C THR A 45 -3.82 -3.83 -6.44
N GLY A 46 -2.66 -4.35 -6.03
CA GLY A 46 -1.51 -4.60 -6.89
C GLY A 46 -0.50 -3.47 -6.97
N THR A 47 -0.59 -2.44 -6.11
CA THR A 47 0.48 -1.43 -6.01
C THR A 47 1.76 -2.10 -5.54
N ARG A 48 2.86 -1.89 -6.26
CA ARG A 48 4.17 -2.46 -5.88
C ARG A 48 4.63 -1.85 -4.54
N PRO A 49 5.03 -2.66 -3.53
CA PRO A 49 5.51 -2.15 -2.26
C PRO A 49 6.71 -1.22 -2.44
N HIS A 50 6.58 0.03 -2.00
CA HIS A 50 7.62 1.04 -2.10
C HIS A 50 7.64 1.92 -0.86
N PHE A 51 8.69 1.77 -0.05
CA PHE A 51 8.78 2.44 1.25
C PHE A 51 8.70 3.97 1.16
N ILE A 52 9.31 4.58 0.13
CA ILE A 52 9.21 6.02 -0.05
C ILE A 52 7.76 6.44 -0.29
N GLY A 53 7.00 5.69 -1.09
CA GLY A 53 5.57 5.97 -1.30
C GLY A 53 4.77 5.89 -0.01
N TYR A 54 5.07 4.90 0.85
CA TYR A 54 4.41 4.76 2.15
C TYR A 54 4.68 5.95 3.08
N TYR A 55 5.94 6.31 3.33
CA TYR A 55 6.19 7.41 4.28
C TYR A 55 5.82 8.78 3.70
N VAL A 56 5.86 8.96 2.38
CA VAL A 56 5.33 10.16 1.70
C VAL A 56 3.84 10.35 2.02
N LEU A 57 3.05 9.27 2.00
CA LEU A 57 1.65 9.28 2.42
C LEU A 57 1.51 9.67 3.89
N VAL A 58 2.30 9.07 4.78
CA VAL A 58 2.29 9.41 6.21
C VAL A 58 2.59 10.90 6.43
N MET A 59 3.65 11.43 5.81
CA MET A 59 4.03 12.84 5.92
C MET A 59 2.95 13.76 5.33
N GLY A 60 2.34 13.37 4.21
CA GLY A 60 1.25 14.10 3.58
C GLY A 60 0.04 14.26 4.50
N LEU A 61 -0.39 13.18 5.16
CA LEU A 61 -1.51 13.22 6.11
C LEU A 61 -1.21 14.04 7.37
N GLN A 62 0.06 14.17 7.75
CA GLN A 62 0.51 15.06 8.82
C GLN A 62 0.70 16.51 8.36
N GLY A 63 0.56 16.80 7.06
CA GLY A 63 0.83 18.12 6.51
C GLY A 63 2.32 18.51 6.49
N ARG A 64 3.25 17.54 6.56
CA ARG A 64 4.70 17.77 6.60
C ARG A 64 5.34 17.54 5.22
N PRO A 65 6.46 18.21 4.90
CA PRO A 65 7.21 17.88 3.70
C PRO A 65 7.82 16.47 3.85
N TRP A 66 7.86 15.69 2.78
CA TRP A 66 8.28 14.29 2.85
C TRP A 66 9.73 14.10 3.33
N ASN A 67 10.60 15.08 3.11
CA ASN A 67 12.01 15.05 3.48
C ASN A 67 12.26 15.33 4.98
N ASP A 68 11.21 15.58 5.77
CA ASP A 68 11.30 15.79 7.21
C ASP A 68 11.42 14.48 8.01
N CYS A 69 11.05 13.34 7.41
CA CYS A 69 11.15 12.03 8.04
C CYS A 69 12.63 11.58 8.20
N LYS A 70 13.14 11.58 9.44
CA LYS A 70 14.57 11.36 9.75
C LYS A 70 14.77 10.47 10.98
N GLY A 71 15.98 9.92 11.10
CA GLY A 71 16.44 9.19 12.29
C GLY A 71 15.50 8.07 12.73
N LYS A 72 15.11 8.10 14.00
CA LYS A 72 14.24 7.09 14.62
C LYS A 72 12.87 6.99 13.95
N GLU A 73 12.25 8.12 13.56
CA GLU A 73 10.94 8.11 12.90
C GLU A 73 10.97 7.29 11.60
N LYS A 74 12.03 7.46 10.80
CA LYS A 74 12.19 6.69 9.56
C LYS A 74 12.35 5.19 9.82
N ALA A 75 13.04 4.80 10.89
CA ALA A 75 13.19 3.40 11.30
C ALA A 75 11.85 2.81 11.77
N ASP A 76 11.08 3.55 12.57
CA ASP A 76 9.76 3.11 13.05
C ASP A 76 8.77 2.97 11.87
N LEU A 77 8.80 3.88 10.90
CA LEU A 77 8.01 3.76 9.68
C LEU A 77 8.46 2.57 8.82
N ARG A 78 9.76 2.25 8.78
CA ARG A 78 10.25 1.06 8.07
C ARG A 78 9.66 -0.20 8.66
N ALA A 79 9.69 -0.34 9.99
CA ALA A 79 9.10 -1.48 10.66
C ALA A 79 7.59 -1.63 10.37
N ARG A 80 6.84 -0.52 10.42
CA ARG A 80 5.41 -0.50 10.06
C ARG A 80 5.16 -0.91 8.60
N PHE A 81 5.94 -0.37 7.67
CA PHE A 81 5.87 -0.73 6.25
C PHE A 81 6.09 -2.23 6.03
N ASP A 82 7.13 -2.80 6.66
CA ASP A 82 7.44 -4.22 6.48
C ASP A 82 6.34 -5.11 7.08
N ALA A 83 5.72 -4.70 8.19
CA ALA A 83 4.55 -5.38 8.75
C ALA A 83 3.34 -5.34 7.79
N ILE A 84 3.01 -4.16 7.23
CA ILE A 84 1.91 -4.00 6.25
C ILE A 84 2.16 -4.88 5.02
N LYS A 85 3.38 -4.83 4.48
CA LYS A 85 3.80 -5.64 3.33
C LYS A 85 3.67 -7.14 3.62
N ALA A 86 4.11 -7.59 4.80
CA ALA A 86 4.03 -9.00 5.20
C ALA A 86 2.58 -9.48 5.39
N ALA A 87 1.71 -8.62 5.93
CA ALA A 87 0.29 -8.91 6.09
C ALA A 87 -0.45 -8.92 4.75
N THR A 88 -0.01 -8.12 3.78
CA THR A 88 -0.61 -8.03 2.45
C THR A 88 0.06 -9.00 1.49
N LYS A 89 -0.05 -10.32 1.76
CA LYS A 89 0.37 -11.34 0.78
C LYS A 89 -0.57 -11.31 -0.44
N PRO A 90 -0.06 -11.51 -1.66
CA PRO A 90 -0.80 -11.17 -2.87
C PRO A 90 -1.99 -12.10 -3.09
N ALA A 91 -3.16 -11.52 -3.34
CA ALA A 91 -4.32 -12.24 -3.89
C ALA A 91 -3.97 -12.96 -5.22
N ALA A 92 -2.95 -12.48 -5.95
CA ALA A 92 -2.44 -13.14 -7.15
C ALA A 92 -1.83 -14.52 -6.87
N ALA A 93 -1.13 -14.72 -5.75
CA ALA A 93 -0.63 -16.04 -5.37
C ALA A 93 -1.82 -16.96 -5.02
N SER A 94 -2.83 -16.45 -4.31
CA SER A 94 -4.03 -17.23 -3.99
C SER A 94 -4.85 -17.59 -5.23
N ARG A 95 -4.95 -16.69 -6.21
CA ARG A 95 -5.65 -16.93 -7.47
C ARG A 95 -4.89 -17.91 -8.36
N LEU A 96 -3.56 -17.77 -8.46
CA LEU A 96 -2.71 -18.71 -9.20
C LEU A 96 -2.74 -20.09 -8.56
N VAL A 97 -2.71 -20.20 -7.22
CA VAL A 97 -2.91 -21.47 -6.51
C VAL A 97 -4.27 -22.08 -6.85
N ALA A 98 -5.34 -21.29 -6.83
CA ALA A 98 -6.68 -21.79 -7.17
C ALA A 98 -6.80 -22.22 -8.64
N GLU A 99 -6.19 -21.48 -9.57
CA GLU A 99 -6.14 -21.82 -11.00
C GLU A 99 -5.31 -23.09 -11.24
N LEU A 100 -4.18 -23.27 -10.54
CA LEU A 100 -3.35 -24.48 -10.62
C LEU A 100 -4.06 -25.70 -10.02
N ASP A 101 -4.77 -25.55 -8.90
CA ASP A 101 -5.56 -26.62 -8.28
C ASP A 101 -6.71 -27.08 -9.19
N ALA A 102 -7.37 -26.14 -9.89
CA ALA A 102 -8.38 -26.46 -10.89
C ALA A 102 -7.82 -27.27 -12.10
N LEU A 103 -6.51 -27.16 -12.37
CA LEU A 103 -5.80 -27.96 -13.38
C LEU A 103 -5.21 -29.27 -12.80
N GLY A 104 -5.48 -29.58 -11.53
CA GLY A 104 -4.97 -30.75 -10.83
C GLY A 104 -3.54 -30.62 -10.30
N VAL A 105 -2.95 -29.43 -10.37
CA VAL A 105 -1.60 -29.12 -9.88
C VAL A 105 -1.69 -28.55 -8.48
N ARG A 106 -1.37 -29.36 -7.47
CA ARG A 106 -1.37 -28.93 -6.08
C ARG A 106 -0.07 -28.22 -5.72
N VAL A 107 -0.15 -26.91 -5.53
CA VAL A 107 0.93 -26.07 -5.00
C VAL A 107 0.42 -25.25 -3.82
N ARG A 108 1.26 -25.02 -2.82
CA ARG A 108 0.94 -24.13 -1.71
C ARG A 108 1.42 -22.71 -2.05
N SER A 109 0.79 -21.70 -1.48
CA SER A 109 1.19 -20.30 -1.70
C SER A 109 2.64 -20.03 -1.34
N GLU A 110 3.20 -20.79 -0.40
CA GLU A 110 4.61 -20.76 0.02
C GLU A 110 5.58 -21.34 -1.01
N ASP A 111 5.13 -22.26 -1.87
CA ASP A 111 5.94 -22.85 -2.94
C ASP A 111 6.10 -21.88 -4.15
N LEU A 112 5.25 -20.83 -4.21
CA LEU A 112 5.23 -19.81 -5.28
C LEU A 112 5.98 -18.53 -4.91
N ILE A 113 6.38 -18.37 -3.64
CA ILE A 113 7.16 -17.23 -3.18
C ILE A 113 8.63 -17.66 -3.31
N ALA A 114 9.27 -17.29 -4.42
CA ALA A 114 10.70 -17.50 -4.61
C ALA A 114 11.49 -16.97 -3.40
N GLN A 115 12.32 -17.82 -2.80
CA GLN A 115 13.24 -17.44 -1.74
C GLN A 115 14.11 -16.28 -2.27
N SER A 116 14.00 -15.12 -1.60
CA SER A 116 14.86 -13.96 -1.83
C SER A 116 16.05 -14.02 -0.88
#